data_AF-A0A1T5DHC2-F1
#
_entry.id   AF-A0A1T5DHC2-F1
#
_cell.length_a   1.000
_cell.length_b   1.000
_cell.length_c   1.000
_cell.angle_alpha   90.00
_cell.angle_beta   90.00
_cell.angle_gamma   90.00
#
_symmetry.space_group_name_H-M   'P 1'
#
loop_
_entity.id
_entity.type
_entity.pdbx_description
1 polymer ?
#
loop_
_entity_poly.entity_id
_entity_poly.type
_entity_poly.pdbx_seq_one_letter_code
_entity_poly.pdbx_strand_id
1 'polypeptide(L)'
;MNALFNKLTLFIAIATLLTGCEDEPYQVPEAPGGLQNDVIKRSIGPNMVGEFIEFAYAMANKDVQLAEATVEASIPGAEGTWLEHRSYHTDGGGNDIGIPIGSPAVTTGNQTTVSFSTDTNAATLRYYYRVPEAARGQTVSFTFRATDRSGRTVSYDAGPYHVSRMDMALDLVVSDTESYISIEDMAIYSAEEAAAVPDKIDLVYLYRTIPNIAFGHAIVSPASDETYRPDVALPAGVNRSTKVQKAWNIRDRQLARLQFGVFVDDVDFQTLDLSNAPNYAVNLREEAGLWVETQDGRYRAYIFLNKLDNSVGNATISIKRYVL
;
A
#
# COMPACT_ATOMS: atom_id res chain seq x y z
N MET A 1 29.97 -28.91 66.33
CA MET A 1 28.89 -28.39 65.46
C MET A 1 29.36 -27.99 64.05
N ASN A 2 30.60 -27.49 63.86
CA ASN A 2 31.05 -27.01 62.53
C ASN A 2 31.40 -28.09 61.48
N ALA A 3 31.83 -29.29 61.89
CA ALA A 3 32.25 -30.32 60.92
C ALA A 3 31.07 -31.04 60.23
N LEU A 4 29.93 -31.16 60.91
CA LEU A 4 28.73 -31.79 60.34
C LEU A 4 28.00 -30.83 59.37
N PHE A 5 28.00 -29.54 59.70
CA PHE A 5 27.42 -28.49 58.85
C PHE A 5 28.20 -28.35 57.54
N ASN A 6 29.54 -28.31 57.59
CA ASN A 6 30.36 -28.24 56.36
C ASN A 6 30.22 -29.48 55.45
N LYS A 7 30.02 -30.67 56.02
CA LYS A 7 29.78 -31.88 55.22
C LYS A 7 28.40 -31.86 54.57
N LEU A 8 27.38 -31.35 55.26
CA LEU A 8 26.03 -31.21 54.72
C LEU A 8 25.97 -30.15 53.60
N THR A 9 26.66 -29.02 53.77
CA THR A 9 26.75 -27.97 52.74
C THR A 9 27.49 -28.45 51.50
N LEU A 10 28.57 -29.24 51.65
CA LEU A 10 29.30 -29.84 50.53
C LEU A 10 28.46 -30.88 49.78
N PHE A 11 27.65 -31.68 50.51
CA PHE A 11 26.77 -32.67 49.90
C PHE A 11 25.61 -32.03 49.13
N ILE A 12 25.04 -30.94 49.65
CA ILE A 12 23.99 -30.17 48.98
C ILE A 12 24.56 -29.46 47.74
N ALA A 13 25.75 -28.87 47.82
CA ALA A 13 26.41 -28.22 46.69
C ALA A 13 26.77 -29.19 45.55
N ILE A 14 27.14 -30.43 45.87
CA ILE A 14 27.39 -31.49 44.88
C ILE A 14 26.08 -32.01 44.29
N ALA A 15 25.01 -32.11 45.09
CA ALA A 15 23.69 -32.53 44.60
C ALA A 15 23.05 -31.51 43.64
N THR A 16 23.31 -30.21 43.82
CA THR A 16 22.83 -29.14 42.92
C THR A 16 23.62 -29.02 41.61
N LEU A 17 24.79 -29.66 41.49
CA LEU A 17 25.59 -29.69 40.25
C LEU A 17 25.17 -30.82 39.29
N LEU A 18 24.32 -31.74 39.73
CA LEU A 18 23.88 -32.91 38.94
C LEU A 18 22.45 -32.77 38.38
N THR A 19 21.77 -31.66 38.66
CA THR A 19 20.50 -31.29 38.01
C THR A 19 20.76 -30.21 36.98
N GLY A 20 21.61 -30.50 35.99
CA GLY A 20 21.56 -29.76 34.73
C GLY A 20 20.25 -30.15 34.04
N CYS A 21 19.43 -29.19 33.64
CA CYS A 21 18.40 -29.46 32.64
C CYS A 21 19.10 -30.17 31.48
N GLU A 22 18.66 -31.38 31.14
CA GLU A 22 18.96 -31.92 29.82
C GLU A 22 18.32 -30.94 28.84
N ASP A 23 19.15 -30.17 28.13
CA ASP A 23 18.69 -29.41 26.98
C ASP A 23 18.13 -30.46 26.01
N GLU A 24 16.80 -30.57 25.92
CA GLU A 24 16.19 -31.44 24.92
C GLU A 24 16.78 -31.04 23.57
N PRO A 25 17.48 -31.95 22.86
CA PRO A 25 18.09 -31.61 21.60
C PRO A 25 16.97 -31.12 20.69
N TYR A 26 17.09 -29.89 20.18
CA TYR A 26 16.12 -29.31 19.26
C TYR A 26 15.85 -30.30 18.13
N GLN A 27 14.70 -30.97 18.18
CA GLN A 27 14.28 -31.88 17.13
C GLN A 27 13.71 -31.03 16.01
N VAL A 28 14.36 -31.06 14.85
CA VAL A 28 13.77 -30.49 13.63
C VAL A 28 12.44 -31.22 13.41
N PRO A 29 11.30 -30.52 13.39
CA PRO A 29 10.01 -31.17 13.20
C PRO A 29 10.02 -31.96 11.89
N GLU A 30 9.56 -33.22 11.93
CA GLU A 30 9.38 -33.97 10.68
C GLU A 30 8.32 -33.28 9.84
N ALA A 31 8.65 -32.98 8.59
CA ALA A 31 7.67 -32.48 7.64
C ALA A 31 6.53 -33.51 7.52
N PRO A 32 5.25 -33.09 7.65
CA PRO A 32 4.16 -34.03 7.57
C PRO A 32 4.16 -34.76 6.21
N GLY A 33 3.66 -35.99 6.17
CA GLY A 33 3.59 -36.76 4.93
C GLY A 33 2.58 -36.18 3.94
N GLY A 34 2.82 -36.36 2.64
CA GLY A 34 1.89 -35.98 1.58
C GLY A 34 2.08 -34.57 1.01
N LEU A 35 1.13 -34.16 0.16
CA LEU A 35 1.09 -32.83 -0.43
C LEU A 35 0.63 -31.82 0.63
N GLN A 36 1.31 -30.68 0.70
CA GLN A 36 1.01 -29.57 1.59
C GLN A 36 1.15 -28.23 0.87
N ASN A 37 0.52 -27.21 1.43
CA ASN A 37 0.62 -25.85 0.95
C ASN A 37 0.50 -24.83 2.09
N ASP A 38 0.98 -23.62 1.82
CA ASP A 38 0.88 -22.47 2.73
C ASP A 38 0.87 -21.15 1.92
N VAL A 39 0.25 -20.11 2.47
CA VAL A 39 0.12 -18.81 1.79
C VAL A 39 0.43 -17.67 2.75
N ILE A 40 1.27 -16.75 2.30
CA ILE A 40 1.48 -15.47 2.98
C ILE A 40 1.11 -14.29 2.08
N LYS A 41 0.41 -13.31 2.62
CA LYS A 41 0.22 -12.00 1.97
C LYS A 41 1.51 -11.19 2.10
N ARG A 42 2.04 -10.72 0.97
CA ARG A 42 3.27 -9.90 0.90
C ARG A 42 2.99 -8.40 0.87
N SER A 43 1.88 -8.02 0.24
CA SER A 43 1.46 -6.61 0.16
C SER A 43 1.15 -6.02 1.54
N ILE A 44 1.53 -4.76 1.75
CA ILE A 44 1.29 -3.99 2.97
C ILE A 44 0.54 -2.69 2.65
N GLY A 45 -0.20 -2.18 3.63
CA GLY A 45 -1.05 -1.00 3.46
C GLY A 45 -2.47 -1.30 2.95
N PRO A 46 -3.30 -0.26 2.76
CA PRO A 46 -4.65 -0.39 2.23
C PRO A 46 -4.67 -0.99 0.83
N ASN A 47 -5.61 -1.90 0.56
CA ASN A 47 -5.79 -2.48 -0.76
C ASN A 47 -6.58 -1.48 -1.63
N MET A 48 -5.92 -0.89 -2.63
CA MET A 48 -6.48 0.15 -3.49
C MET A 48 -6.86 -0.42 -4.85
N VAL A 49 -7.91 0.12 -5.48
CA VAL A 49 -8.23 -0.22 -6.88
C VAL A 49 -7.04 0.11 -7.78
N GLY A 50 -6.74 -0.77 -8.74
CA GLY A 50 -5.64 -0.62 -9.69
C GLY A 50 -4.29 -1.12 -9.19
N GLU A 51 -4.11 -1.24 -7.87
CA GLU A 51 -2.91 -1.78 -7.21
C GLU A 51 -2.96 -3.31 -7.10
N PHE A 52 -1.83 -3.91 -6.69
CA PHE A 52 -1.72 -5.35 -6.49
C PHE A 52 -1.86 -5.78 -5.03
N ILE A 53 -2.68 -6.81 -4.79
CA ILE A 53 -2.58 -7.64 -3.60
C ILE A 53 -1.65 -8.81 -3.94
N GLU A 54 -0.43 -8.76 -3.42
CA GLU A 54 0.59 -9.79 -3.66
C GLU A 54 0.58 -10.88 -2.57
N PHE A 55 0.70 -12.14 -3.01
CA PHE A 55 0.85 -13.32 -2.17
C PHE A 55 2.07 -14.15 -2.59
N ALA A 56 2.70 -14.84 -1.63
CA ALA A 56 3.57 -15.98 -1.91
C ALA A 56 2.84 -17.27 -1.51
N TYR A 57 2.71 -18.18 -2.47
CA TYR A 57 2.05 -19.47 -2.31
C TYR A 57 3.07 -20.59 -2.38
N ALA A 58 3.32 -21.22 -1.23
CA ALA A 58 4.25 -22.33 -1.08
C ALA A 58 3.52 -23.67 -1.18
N MET A 59 4.15 -24.63 -1.85
CA MET A 59 3.63 -25.97 -2.09
C MET A 59 4.77 -26.97 -1.97
N ALA A 60 4.54 -28.11 -1.31
CA ALA A 60 5.57 -29.14 -1.18
C ALA A 60 4.95 -30.53 -1.06
N ASN A 61 5.65 -31.52 -1.62
CA ASN A 61 5.33 -32.93 -1.48
C ASN A 61 6.62 -33.74 -1.51
N LYS A 62 6.85 -34.56 -0.48
CA LYS A 62 8.07 -35.35 -0.36
C LYS A 62 8.21 -36.42 -1.45
N ASP A 63 7.10 -37.01 -1.87
CA ASP A 63 7.10 -38.28 -2.62
C ASP A 63 6.69 -38.13 -4.09
N VAL A 64 5.93 -37.09 -4.44
CA VAL A 64 5.34 -36.91 -5.78
C VAL A 64 5.56 -35.48 -6.26
N GLN A 65 5.93 -35.30 -7.53
CA GLN A 65 6.13 -33.99 -8.13
C GLN A 65 4.83 -33.19 -8.19
N LEU A 66 4.95 -31.87 -8.12
CA LEU A 66 3.86 -30.92 -8.36
C LEU A 66 3.44 -30.97 -9.83
N ALA A 67 2.13 -30.75 -10.08
CA ALA A 67 1.54 -30.75 -11.41
C ALA A 67 0.90 -29.40 -11.75
N GLU A 68 0.23 -28.76 -10.79
CA GLU A 68 -0.54 -27.54 -11.03
C GLU A 68 -0.68 -26.70 -9.77
N ALA A 69 -0.74 -25.38 -9.96
CA ALA A 69 -1.18 -24.42 -8.95
C ALA A 69 -2.32 -23.58 -9.51
N THR A 70 -3.37 -23.36 -8.71
CA THR A 70 -4.50 -22.50 -9.06
C THR A 70 -4.81 -21.52 -7.94
N VAL A 71 -5.27 -20.34 -8.31
CA VAL A 71 -5.82 -19.35 -7.38
C VAL A 71 -7.18 -18.91 -7.88
N GLU A 72 -8.18 -19.03 -7.02
CA GLU A 72 -9.55 -18.57 -7.31
C GLU A 72 -9.88 -17.38 -6.41
N ALA A 73 -10.16 -16.22 -7.02
CA ALA A 73 -10.58 -15.03 -6.29
C ALA A 73 -12.12 -14.97 -6.15
N SER A 74 -12.63 -14.41 -5.05
CA SER A 74 -14.08 -14.21 -4.88
C SER A 74 -14.66 -13.15 -5.82
N ILE A 75 -13.82 -12.23 -6.30
CA ILE A 75 -14.14 -11.22 -7.33
C ILE A 75 -13.06 -11.32 -8.42
N PRO A 76 -13.41 -11.47 -9.70
CA PRO A 76 -12.43 -11.53 -10.79
C PRO A 76 -11.48 -10.34 -10.75
N GLY A 77 -10.17 -10.60 -10.83
CA GLY A 77 -9.17 -9.54 -10.85
C GLY A 77 -9.22 -8.72 -12.14
N ALA A 78 -8.69 -7.49 -12.10
CA ALA A 78 -8.55 -6.67 -13.29
C ALA A 78 -7.48 -7.24 -14.25
N GLU A 79 -7.46 -6.70 -15.48
CA GLU A 79 -6.39 -6.98 -16.45
C GLU A 79 -5.02 -6.75 -15.80
N GLY A 80 -4.11 -7.72 -16.01
CA GLY A 80 -2.82 -7.77 -15.34
C GLY A 80 -2.80 -8.63 -14.08
N THR A 81 -3.88 -9.33 -13.73
CA THR A 81 -3.88 -10.37 -12.69
C THR A 81 -3.21 -11.66 -13.18
N TRP A 82 -2.24 -12.18 -12.43
CA TRP A 82 -1.45 -13.34 -12.84
C TRP A 82 -0.79 -14.09 -11.68
N LEU A 83 -0.38 -15.32 -11.95
CA LEU A 83 0.43 -16.17 -11.07
C LEU A 83 1.78 -16.41 -11.75
N GLU A 84 2.87 -16.24 -11.00
CA GLU A 84 4.22 -16.50 -11.51
C GLU A 84 4.37 -17.95 -11.96
N HIS A 85 5.05 -18.13 -13.09
CA HIS A 85 5.46 -19.46 -13.59
C HIS A 85 6.88 -19.79 -13.17
N ARG A 86 7.48 -18.95 -12.33
CA ARG A 86 8.75 -19.16 -11.65
C ARG A 86 8.53 -19.50 -10.19
N SER A 87 9.18 -20.57 -9.73
CA SER A 87 9.36 -20.84 -8.31
C SER A 87 10.49 -19.98 -7.77
N TYR A 88 10.25 -19.25 -6.69
CA TYR A 88 11.27 -18.47 -5.99
C TYR A 88 11.87 -19.26 -4.84
N HIS A 89 13.15 -19.58 -4.98
CA HIS A 89 13.98 -20.16 -3.93
C HIS A 89 14.80 -19.07 -3.25
N THR A 90 15.39 -19.37 -2.10
CA THR A 90 16.23 -18.42 -1.35
C THR A 90 17.65 -18.96 -1.28
N ASP A 91 18.63 -18.14 -1.66
CA ASP A 91 20.05 -18.51 -1.56
C ASP A 91 20.61 -18.33 -0.14
N GLY A 92 21.89 -18.67 0.06
CA GLY A 92 22.54 -18.54 1.37
C GLY A 92 22.67 -17.09 1.87
N GLY A 93 22.45 -16.09 1.02
CA GLY A 93 22.44 -14.67 1.36
C GLY A 93 21.03 -14.10 1.60
N GLY A 94 19.98 -14.91 1.44
CA GLY A 94 18.60 -14.45 1.57
C GLY A 94 18.01 -13.85 0.28
N ASN A 95 18.71 -13.95 -0.86
CA ASN A 95 18.22 -13.42 -2.13
C ASN A 95 17.28 -14.40 -2.83
N ASP A 96 16.32 -13.85 -3.56
CA ASP A 96 15.38 -14.59 -4.38
C ASP A 96 16.04 -15.14 -5.66
N ILE A 97 15.91 -16.44 -5.91
CA ILE A 97 16.29 -17.12 -7.17
C ILE A 97 15.02 -17.66 -7.84
N GLY A 98 14.56 -16.98 -8.88
CA GLY A 98 13.41 -17.41 -9.68
C GLY A 98 13.78 -18.46 -10.73
N ILE A 99 13.19 -19.65 -10.64
CA ILE A 99 13.41 -20.76 -11.58
C ILE A 99 12.09 -21.08 -12.30
N PRO A 100 12.02 -21.02 -13.64
CA PRO A 100 10.83 -21.40 -14.39
C PRO A 100 10.42 -22.86 -14.10
N ILE A 101 9.14 -23.08 -13.80
CA ILE A 101 8.58 -24.42 -13.51
C ILE A 101 7.49 -24.85 -14.50
N GLY A 102 7.07 -23.96 -15.38
CA GLY A 102 5.92 -24.16 -16.27
C GLY A 102 5.79 -23.07 -17.32
N SER A 103 4.64 -23.08 -18.01
CA SER A 103 4.25 -21.98 -18.92
C SER A 103 3.62 -20.83 -18.14
N PRO A 104 3.57 -19.61 -18.71
CA PRO A 104 2.84 -18.49 -18.12
C PRO A 104 1.41 -18.86 -17.73
N ALA A 105 0.91 -18.25 -16.66
CA ALA A 105 -0.42 -18.54 -16.15
C ALA A 105 -1.52 -18.22 -17.17
N VAL A 106 -2.60 -19.00 -17.11
CA VAL A 106 -3.85 -18.71 -17.81
C VAL A 106 -4.87 -18.25 -16.78
N THR A 107 -5.46 -17.07 -16.99
CA THR A 107 -6.56 -16.55 -16.17
C THR A 107 -7.87 -16.66 -16.95
N THR A 108 -8.85 -17.37 -16.39
CA THR A 108 -10.21 -17.47 -16.94
C THR A 108 -11.21 -17.10 -15.87
N GLY A 109 -11.94 -16.00 -16.06
CA GLY A 109 -12.86 -15.47 -15.05
C GLY A 109 -12.11 -15.10 -13.77
N ASN A 110 -12.45 -15.76 -12.67
CA ASN A 110 -11.84 -15.55 -11.35
C ASN A 110 -10.70 -16.53 -11.02
N GLN A 111 -10.39 -17.48 -11.90
CA GLN A 111 -9.39 -18.51 -11.67
C GLN A 111 -8.12 -18.24 -12.50
N THR A 112 -6.96 -18.29 -11.85
CA THR A 112 -5.64 -18.20 -12.47
C THR A 112 -4.88 -19.50 -12.23
N THR A 113 -4.34 -20.10 -13.30
CA THR A 113 -3.73 -21.43 -13.26
C THR A 113 -2.33 -21.44 -13.87
N VAL A 114 -1.39 -22.12 -13.22
CA VAL A 114 -0.06 -22.46 -13.77
C VAL A 114 0.09 -23.98 -13.78
N SER A 115 0.34 -24.54 -14.97
CA SER A 115 0.67 -25.96 -15.15
C SER A 115 2.19 -26.16 -15.16
N PHE A 116 2.65 -27.14 -14.41
CA PHE A 116 4.07 -27.43 -14.22
C PHE A 116 4.57 -28.36 -15.32
N SER A 117 5.61 -27.94 -16.04
CA SER A 117 6.31 -28.77 -17.04
C SER A 117 7.67 -29.24 -16.56
N THR A 118 8.20 -28.67 -15.47
CA THR A 118 9.43 -29.10 -14.82
C THR A 118 9.12 -29.92 -13.58
N ASP A 119 9.84 -31.04 -13.43
CA ASP A 119 9.74 -31.90 -12.26
C ASP A 119 10.27 -31.17 -11.03
N THR A 120 9.39 -30.88 -10.07
CA THR A 120 9.76 -30.33 -8.77
C THR A 120 8.83 -30.86 -7.69
N ASN A 121 9.39 -31.05 -6.50
CA ASN A 121 8.68 -31.51 -5.31
C ASN A 121 8.32 -30.35 -4.37
N ALA A 122 8.84 -29.14 -4.61
CA ALA A 122 8.52 -27.94 -3.85
C ALA A 122 8.63 -26.68 -4.71
N ALA A 123 7.71 -25.75 -4.52
CA ALA A 123 7.72 -24.48 -5.23
C ALA A 123 7.06 -23.37 -4.40
N THR A 124 7.55 -22.13 -4.60
CA THR A 124 6.89 -20.93 -4.10
C THR A 124 6.58 -20.00 -5.26
N LEU A 125 5.31 -19.86 -5.61
CA LEU A 125 4.87 -18.97 -6.68
C LEU A 125 4.37 -17.65 -6.09
N ARG A 126 4.48 -16.56 -6.86
CA ARG A 126 3.93 -15.25 -6.49
C ARG A 126 2.65 -14.98 -7.25
N TYR A 127 1.57 -14.72 -6.52
CA TYR A 127 0.29 -14.33 -7.11
C TYR A 127 0.11 -12.82 -6.98
N TYR A 128 -0.24 -12.18 -8.08
CA TYR A 128 -0.48 -10.74 -8.17
C TYR A 128 -1.94 -10.53 -8.59
N TYR A 129 -2.80 -10.26 -7.60
CA TYR A 129 -4.19 -9.89 -7.85
C TYR A 129 -4.30 -8.39 -8.09
N ARG A 130 -4.65 -7.97 -9.30
CA ARG A 130 -4.89 -6.56 -9.56
C ARG A 130 -6.31 -6.20 -9.15
N VAL A 131 -6.45 -5.32 -8.16
CA VAL A 131 -7.75 -4.97 -7.59
C VAL A 131 -8.63 -4.28 -8.64
N PRO A 132 -9.79 -4.85 -8.99
CA PRO A 132 -10.72 -4.26 -9.95
C PRO A 132 -11.59 -3.18 -9.30
N GLU A 133 -12.15 -2.29 -10.12
CA GLU A 133 -13.13 -1.28 -9.67
C GLU A 133 -14.35 -1.95 -9.01
N ALA A 134 -14.77 -3.11 -9.52
CA ALA A 134 -15.88 -3.89 -8.95
C ALA A 134 -15.63 -4.34 -7.49
N ALA A 135 -14.39 -4.35 -7.01
CA ALA A 135 -14.07 -4.70 -5.63
C ALA A 135 -14.05 -3.51 -4.67
N ARG A 136 -14.17 -2.26 -5.16
CA ARG A 136 -14.10 -1.05 -4.33
C ARG A 136 -15.08 -1.11 -3.15
N GLY A 137 -14.57 -0.88 -1.93
CA GLY A 137 -15.38 -0.89 -0.72
C GLY A 137 -15.89 -2.27 -0.29
N GLN A 138 -15.53 -3.34 -0.99
CA GLN A 138 -15.94 -4.71 -0.67
C GLN A 138 -14.80 -5.48 0.01
N THR A 139 -15.02 -6.77 0.24
CA THR A 139 -13.97 -7.71 0.67
C THR A 139 -13.69 -8.73 -0.43
N VAL A 140 -12.42 -9.04 -0.65
CA VAL A 140 -11.99 -10.10 -1.57
C VAL A 140 -11.34 -11.23 -0.77
N SER A 141 -11.67 -12.47 -1.12
CA SER A 141 -11.04 -13.68 -0.58
C SER A 141 -10.44 -14.51 -1.70
N PHE A 142 -9.51 -15.40 -1.35
CA PHE A 142 -8.77 -16.20 -2.31
C PHE A 142 -8.68 -17.65 -1.84
N THR A 143 -8.90 -18.60 -2.73
CA THR A 143 -8.63 -20.01 -2.49
C THR A 143 -7.47 -20.46 -3.36
N PHE A 144 -6.35 -20.78 -2.74
CA PHE A 144 -5.17 -21.33 -3.39
C PHE A 144 -5.25 -22.85 -3.38
N ARG A 145 -4.94 -23.50 -4.50
CA ARG A 145 -4.91 -24.97 -4.60
C ARG A 145 -3.67 -25.46 -5.31
N ALA A 146 -3.14 -26.58 -4.85
CA ALA A 146 -2.04 -27.30 -5.50
C ALA A 146 -2.51 -28.72 -5.83
N THR A 147 -2.05 -29.23 -6.97
CA THR A 147 -2.28 -30.60 -7.42
C THR A 147 -0.94 -31.26 -7.68
N ASP A 148 -0.73 -32.48 -7.17
CA ASP A 148 0.45 -33.29 -7.49
C ASP A 148 0.19 -34.21 -8.71
N ARG A 149 1.24 -34.85 -9.24
CA ARG A 149 1.12 -35.76 -10.39
C ARG A 149 0.33 -37.04 -10.13
N SER A 150 -0.01 -37.35 -8.88
CA SER A 150 -0.93 -38.43 -8.53
C SER A 150 -2.39 -38.00 -8.54
N GLY A 151 -2.67 -36.70 -8.75
CA GLY A 151 -4.00 -36.12 -8.74
C GLY A 151 -4.50 -35.72 -7.35
N ARG A 152 -3.65 -35.80 -6.31
CA ARG A 152 -4.02 -35.32 -4.96
C ARG A 152 -4.01 -33.80 -4.96
N THR A 153 -4.94 -33.22 -4.21
CA THR A 153 -5.09 -31.78 -4.09
C THR A 153 -5.06 -31.33 -2.64
N VAL A 154 -4.57 -30.11 -2.42
CA VAL A 154 -4.67 -29.37 -1.16
C VAL A 154 -5.14 -27.94 -1.44
N SER A 155 -5.75 -27.31 -0.44
CA SER A 155 -6.29 -25.96 -0.55
C SER A 155 -5.95 -25.11 0.66
N TYR A 156 -5.75 -23.81 0.45
CA TYR A 156 -5.55 -22.81 1.47
C TYR A 156 -6.43 -21.58 1.19
N ASP A 157 -7.24 -21.19 2.16
CA ASP A 157 -8.08 -19.99 2.06
C ASP A 157 -7.38 -18.79 2.68
N ALA A 158 -7.29 -17.70 1.93
CA ALA A 158 -6.68 -16.44 2.36
C ALA A 158 -7.69 -15.29 2.31
N GLY A 159 -7.75 -14.53 3.40
CA GLY A 159 -8.70 -13.42 3.57
C GLY A 159 -9.88 -13.78 4.48
N PRO A 160 -10.96 -12.99 4.45
CA PRO A 160 -11.20 -11.86 3.54
C PRO A 160 -10.27 -10.66 3.77
N TYR A 161 -10.02 -9.90 2.70
CA TYR A 161 -9.27 -8.64 2.73
C TYR A 161 -10.15 -7.48 2.28
N HIS A 162 -10.22 -6.42 3.09
CA HIS A 162 -10.98 -5.22 2.75
C HIS A 162 -10.28 -4.43 1.63
N VAL A 163 -11.07 -4.01 0.64
CA VAL A 163 -10.65 -3.10 -0.42
C VAL A 163 -11.17 -1.72 -0.10
N SER A 164 -10.26 -0.75 -0.07
CA SER A 164 -10.53 0.65 0.24
C SER A 164 -11.56 1.25 -0.71
N ARG A 165 -12.33 2.23 -0.22
CA ARG A 165 -13.16 3.09 -1.06
C ARG A 165 -12.37 4.23 -1.70
N MET A 166 -11.14 4.46 -1.26
CA MET A 166 -10.30 5.57 -1.71
C MET A 166 -9.86 5.44 -3.17
N ASP A 167 -9.67 6.59 -3.80
CA ASP A 167 -8.96 6.73 -5.07
C ASP A 167 -7.55 7.26 -4.84
N MET A 168 -6.66 7.04 -5.81
CA MET A 168 -5.29 7.52 -5.76
C MET A 168 -4.81 8.01 -7.13
N ALA A 169 -4.19 9.19 -7.14
CA ALA A 169 -3.49 9.75 -8.29
C ALA A 169 -2.06 10.10 -7.87
N LEU A 170 -1.07 9.69 -8.67
CA LEU A 170 0.34 9.89 -8.37
C LEU A 170 0.96 10.90 -9.32
N ASP A 171 1.98 11.59 -8.84
CA ASP A 171 2.91 12.37 -9.66
C ASP A 171 2.26 13.46 -10.54
N LEU A 172 1.19 14.09 -10.03
CA LEU A 172 0.55 15.24 -10.66
C LEU A 172 1.49 16.45 -10.58
N VAL A 173 1.72 17.12 -11.70
CA VAL A 173 2.59 18.30 -11.76
C VAL A 173 1.72 19.56 -11.71
N VAL A 174 2.05 20.45 -10.78
CA VAL A 174 1.45 21.78 -10.70
C VAL A 174 2.51 22.86 -10.93
N SER A 175 2.10 23.91 -11.63
CA SER A 175 2.95 25.03 -12.05
C SER A 175 2.12 26.32 -12.14
N ASP A 176 2.73 27.44 -12.52
CA ASP A 176 1.97 28.67 -12.75
C ASP A 176 0.96 28.56 -13.92
N THR A 177 1.23 27.71 -14.93
CA THR A 177 0.33 27.52 -16.08
C THR A 177 -0.71 26.43 -15.87
N GLU A 178 -0.35 25.40 -15.10
CA GLU A 178 -1.22 24.28 -14.70
C GLU A 178 -1.40 24.34 -13.18
N SER A 179 -2.22 25.28 -12.74
CA SER A 179 -2.35 25.66 -11.33
C SER A 179 -3.67 25.25 -10.68
N TYR A 180 -4.68 24.85 -11.45
CA TYR A 180 -6.02 24.59 -10.91
C TYR A 180 -6.22 23.11 -10.64
N ILE A 181 -6.64 22.76 -9.42
CA ILE A 181 -6.73 21.38 -8.95
C ILE A 181 -8.19 21.04 -8.70
N SER A 182 -8.66 19.95 -9.31
CA SER A 182 -9.96 19.34 -9.02
C SER A 182 -9.76 18.09 -8.17
N ILE A 183 -10.42 18.02 -7.01
CA ILE A 183 -10.44 16.81 -6.18
C ILE A 183 -11.41 15.77 -6.77
N GLU A 184 -12.50 16.22 -7.41
CA GLU A 184 -13.47 15.32 -8.07
C GLU A 184 -12.87 14.59 -9.27
N ASP A 185 -12.03 15.25 -10.06
CA ASP A 185 -11.38 14.61 -11.22
C ASP A 185 -9.98 14.08 -10.88
N MET A 186 -9.43 14.43 -9.70
CA MET A 186 -8.04 14.18 -9.29
C MET A 186 -7.03 14.62 -10.38
N ALA A 187 -7.27 15.79 -10.95
CA ALA A 187 -6.57 16.29 -12.13
C ALA A 187 -6.17 17.75 -11.96
N ILE A 188 -5.19 18.16 -12.76
CA ILE A 188 -4.66 19.53 -12.84
C ILE A 188 -5.11 20.15 -14.15
N TYR A 189 -5.48 21.42 -14.10
CA TYR A 189 -6.01 22.19 -15.22
C TYR A 189 -5.26 23.49 -15.43
N SER A 190 -5.22 23.95 -16.68
CA SER A 190 -4.89 25.34 -17.01
C SER A 190 -6.02 26.30 -16.64
N ALA A 191 -5.77 27.61 -16.74
CA ALA A 191 -6.81 28.62 -16.52
C ALA A 191 -7.96 28.51 -17.52
N GLU A 192 -7.65 28.23 -18.80
CA GLU A 192 -8.65 28.07 -19.85
C GLU A 192 -9.51 26.83 -19.62
N GLU A 193 -8.91 25.72 -19.23
CA GLU A 193 -9.63 24.48 -18.94
C GLU A 193 -10.48 24.61 -17.67
N ALA A 194 -9.93 25.24 -16.63
CA ALA A 194 -10.67 25.57 -15.40
C ALA A 194 -11.90 26.44 -15.69
N ALA A 195 -11.83 27.36 -16.65
CA ALA A 195 -12.97 28.17 -17.08
C ALA A 195 -14.11 27.34 -17.71
N ALA A 196 -13.79 26.16 -18.26
CA ALA A 196 -14.77 25.24 -18.86
C ALA A 196 -15.45 24.35 -17.80
N VAL A 197 -14.82 24.15 -16.64
CA VAL A 197 -15.33 23.35 -15.52
C VAL A 197 -15.24 24.09 -14.17
N PRO A 198 -15.75 25.32 -14.07
CA PRO A 198 -15.49 26.19 -12.91
C PRO A 198 -16.00 25.59 -11.60
N ASP A 199 -17.11 24.87 -11.68
CA ASP A 199 -17.75 24.20 -10.56
C ASP A 199 -16.99 22.96 -10.07
N LYS A 200 -15.84 22.58 -10.66
CA LYS A 200 -15.02 21.45 -10.18
C LYS A 200 -13.70 21.89 -9.54
N ILE A 201 -13.35 23.17 -9.64
CA ILE A 201 -12.04 23.65 -9.23
C ILE A 201 -12.04 23.94 -7.73
N ASP A 202 -11.31 23.12 -6.99
CA ASP A 202 -11.29 23.16 -5.53
C ASP A 202 -10.12 23.99 -4.98
N LEU A 203 -8.96 23.95 -5.66
CA LEU A 203 -7.72 24.56 -5.19
C LEU A 203 -6.96 25.20 -6.36
N VAL A 204 -6.10 26.16 -6.02
CA VAL A 204 -5.16 26.85 -6.88
C VAL A 204 -3.77 26.72 -6.27
N TYR A 205 -2.83 26.20 -7.04
CA TYR A 205 -1.41 26.17 -6.71
C TYR A 205 -0.75 27.50 -7.11
N LEU A 206 0.19 27.95 -6.29
CA LEU A 206 0.93 29.17 -6.55
C LEU A 206 2.30 29.14 -5.87
N TYR A 207 3.30 29.70 -6.54
CA TYR A 207 4.62 29.96 -5.99
C TYR A 207 4.91 31.47 -6.01
N ARG A 208 5.24 32.06 -4.86
CA ARG A 208 5.55 33.49 -4.78
C ARG A 208 6.76 33.75 -3.90
N THR A 209 7.63 34.62 -4.41
CA THR A 209 8.74 35.20 -3.65
C THR A 209 8.40 36.64 -3.31
N ILE A 210 7.97 36.88 -2.07
CA ILE A 210 7.56 38.20 -1.61
C ILE A 210 8.62 38.70 -0.62
N PRO A 211 9.20 39.90 -0.83
CA PRO A 211 10.20 40.44 0.08
C PRO A 211 9.74 40.44 1.54
N ASN A 212 10.56 39.87 2.43
CA ASN A 212 10.31 39.78 3.87
C ASN A 212 9.11 38.92 4.30
N ILE A 213 8.49 38.17 3.39
CA ILE A 213 7.36 37.29 3.69
C ILE A 213 7.70 35.87 3.23
N ALA A 214 7.59 34.90 4.15
CA ALA A 214 7.74 33.48 3.82
C ALA A 214 6.46 32.95 3.16
N PHE A 215 6.27 33.25 1.87
CA PHE A 215 5.13 32.77 1.08
C PHE A 215 5.46 31.43 0.39
N GLY A 216 6.45 31.38 -0.50
CA GLY A 216 6.93 30.14 -1.12
C GLY A 216 5.85 29.39 -1.91
N HIS A 217 5.87 28.06 -1.83
CA HIS A 217 4.84 27.21 -2.42
C HIS A 217 3.56 27.25 -1.59
N ALA A 218 2.42 27.32 -2.27
CA ALA A 218 1.13 27.45 -1.62
C ALA A 218 0.03 26.76 -2.44
N ILE A 219 -0.95 26.20 -1.75
CA ILE A 219 -2.16 25.62 -2.32
C ILE A 219 -3.32 26.21 -1.53
N VAL A 220 -4.22 26.86 -2.25
CA VAL A 220 -5.25 27.71 -1.66
C VAL A 220 -6.56 27.58 -2.39
N SER A 221 -7.67 27.82 -1.73
CA SER A 221 -8.99 27.73 -2.36
C SER A 221 -9.29 28.97 -3.19
N PRO A 222 -10.07 28.86 -4.28
CA PRO A 222 -10.55 30.01 -5.03
C PRO A 222 -11.32 31.07 -4.22
N ALA A 223 -11.93 30.72 -3.09
CA ALA A 223 -12.59 31.70 -2.21
C ALA A 223 -11.70 32.26 -1.10
N SER A 224 -10.41 31.91 -1.05
CA SER A 224 -9.50 32.44 -0.03
C SER A 224 -9.29 33.95 -0.20
N ASP A 225 -8.95 34.64 0.90
CA ASP A 225 -8.64 36.07 0.86
C ASP A 225 -7.58 36.37 -0.21
N GLU A 226 -7.73 37.49 -0.93
CA GLU A 226 -6.83 37.88 -2.02
C GLU A 226 -5.36 37.98 -1.56
N THR A 227 -5.12 38.28 -0.28
CA THR A 227 -3.78 38.28 0.34
C THR A 227 -3.08 36.93 0.24
N TYR A 228 -3.83 35.82 0.20
CA TYR A 228 -3.30 34.46 0.04
C TYR A 228 -3.24 34.01 -1.42
N ARG A 229 -3.70 34.85 -2.37
CA ARG A 229 -3.69 34.60 -3.81
C ARG A 229 -3.14 35.79 -4.61
N PRO A 230 -1.97 36.32 -4.23
CA PRO A 230 -1.41 37.48 -4.91
C PRO A 230 -1.18 37.18 -6.39
N ASP A 231 -1.56 38.14 -7.23
CA ASP A 231 -1.40 38.10 -8.68
C ASP A 231 -2.13 36.93 -9.37
N VAL A 232 -3.21 36.42 -8.78
CA VAL A 232 -4.08 35.40 -9.40
C VAL A 232 -5.34 36.05 -9.92
N ALA A 233 -5.53 36.01 -11.24
CA ALA A 233 -6.81 36.29 -11.87
C ALA A 233 -7.59 34.98 -12.05
N LEU A 234 -8.65 34.80 -11.26
CA LEU A 234 -9.49 33.61 -11.37
C LEU A 234 -10.36 33.63 -12.63
N PRO A 235 -10.56 32.46 -13.28
CA PRO A 235 -11.61 32.29 -14.26
C PRO A 235 -13.00 32.55 -13.67
N ALA A 236 -13.93 33.00 -14.51
CA ALA A 236 -15.31 33.25 -14.09
C ALA A 236 -15.94 31.97 -13.50
N GLY A 237 -16.59 32.09 -12.34
CA GLY A 237 -17.26 30.99 -11.65
C GLY A 237 -16.35 30.13 -10.76
N VAL A 238 -15.02 30.22 -10.88
CA VAL A 238 -14.08 29.49 -10.01
C VAL A 238 -14.04 30.17 -8.64
N ASN A 239 -14.87 29.71 -7.71
CA ASN A 239 -15.11 30.40 -6.43
C ASN A 239 -15.31 29.47 -5.23
N ARG A 240 -14.88 28.20 -5.33
CA ARG A 240 -15.03 27.24 -4.23
C ARG A 240 -14.20 27.63 -2.98
N SER A 241 -14.79 27.46 -1.81
CA SER A 241 -14.17 27.63 -0.48
C SER A 241 -13.85 26.27 0.15
N THR A 242 -12.90 25.57 -0.46
CA THR A 242 -12.40 24.28 0.02
C THR A 242 -11.67 24.46 1.36
N LYS A 243 -11.82 23.50 2.27
CA LYS A 243 -11.05 23.49 3.52
C LYS A 243 -9.69 22.87 3.28
N VAL A 244 -8.64 23.46 3.85
CA VAL A 244 -7.25 23.03 3.70
C VAL A 244 -6.56 23.08 5.05
N GLN A 245 -6.07 21.95 5.53
CA GLN A 245 -5.29 21.86 6.77
C GLN A 245 -3.93 21.25 6.47
N LYS A 246 -2.85 21.95 6.83
CA LYS A 246 -1.50 21.41 6.72
C LYS A 246 -1.30 20.22 7.64
N ALA A 247 -0.64 19.21 7.11
CA ALA A 247 -0.17 18.05 7.82
C ALA A 247 1.35 17.96 7.72
N TRP A 248 1.98 17.56 8.81
CA TRP A 248 3.42 17.37 8.89
C TRP A 248 3.71 15.94 9.32
N ASN A 249 4.77 15.35 8.77
CA ASN A 249 5.22 13.98 9.09
C ASN A 249 4.22 12.86 8.73
N ILE A 250 3.20 13.13 7.92
CA ILE A 250 2.32 12.09 7.34
C ILE A 250 2.89 11.70 5.98
N ARG A 251 3.93 10.87 6.00
CA ARG A 251 4.57 10.36 4.79
C ARG A 251 3.86 9.08 4.37
N ASP A 252 2.74 9.22 3.68
CA ASP A 252 2.00 8.08 3.16
C ASP A 252 2.88 7.28 2.18
N ARG A 253 3.10 6.00 2.45
CA ARG A 253 4.05 5.19 1.67
C ARG A 253 3.58 4.92 0.23
N GLN A 254 2.27 4.85 -0.02
CA GLN A 254 1.73 4.65 -1.37
C GLN A 254 1.88 5.92 -2.22
N LEU A 255 1.68 7.10 -1.62
CA LEU A 255 1.85 8.39 -2.29
C LEU A 255 3.32 8.82 -2.41
N ALA A 256 4.10 8.66 -1.35
CA ALA A 256 5.48 9.15 -1.27
C ALA A 256 6.50 8.18 -1.89
N ARG A 257 6.21 6.87 -1.87
CA ARG A 257 7.13 5.79 -2.26
C ARG A 257 8.50 5.85 -1.55
N LEU A 258 8.52 6.40 -0.33
CA LEU A 258 9.67 6.40 0.55
C LEU A 258 9.85 5.06 1.25
N GLN A 259 11.07 4.75 1.69
CA GLN A 259 11.37 3.50 2.40
C GLN A 259 10.57 3.36 3.70
N PHE A 260 10.44 4.46 4.44
CA PHE A 260 9.71 4.54 5.70
C PHE A 260 8.52 5.48 5.54
N GLY A 261 7.40 5.12 6.16
CA GLY A 261 6.18 5.91 6.08
C GLY A 261 5.03 5.30 6.85
N VAL A 262 3.91 6.02 6.84
CA VAL A 262 2.61 5.59 7.36
C VAL A 262 1.70 5.26 6.18
N PHE A 263 0.48 4.82 6.45
CA PHE A 263 -0.55 4.69 5.42
C PHE A 263 -1.76 5.49 5.87
N VAL A 264 -2.21 6.39 5.02
CA VAL A 264 -3.52 7.02 5.13
C VAL A 264 -4.57 6.03 4.62
N ASP A 265 -5.57 5.75 5.45
CA ASP A 265 -6.65 4.82 5.15
C ASP A 265 -8.06 5.45 5.23
N ASP A 266 -9.09 4.62 4.99
CA ASP A 266 -10.49 5.02 4.99
C ASP A 266 -10.91 5.63 6.35
N VAL A 267 -10.42 5.09 7.46
CA VAL A 267 -10.80 5.53 8.81
C VAL A 267 -10.21 6.90 9.11
N ASP A 268 -8.98 7.16 8.65
CA ASP A 268 -8.37 8.50 8.76
C ASP A 268 -9.28 9.55 8.11
N PHE A 269 -9.78 9.28 6.91
CA PHE A 269 -10.71 10.20 6.21
C PHE A 269 -12.05 10.35 6.92
N GLN A 270 -12.61 9.29 7.49
CA GLN A 270 -13.89 9.32 8.20
C GLN A 270 -13.82 10.08 9.52
N THR A 271 -12.70 9.99 10.22
CA THR A 271 -12.54 10.53 11.58
C THR A 271 -11.86 11.90 11.63
N LEU A 272 -11.31 12.35 10.51
CA LEU A 272 -10.70 13.66 10.37
C LEU A 272 -11.68 14.79 10.73
N ASP A 273 -11.23 15.72 11.56
CA ASP A 273 -11.93 16.98 11.87
C ASP A 273 -11.28 18.15 11.13
N LEU A 274 -12.05 18.80 10.26
CA LEU A 274 -11.66 20.00 9.51
C LEU A 274 -12.57 21.20 9.83
N SER A 275 -13.32 21.15 10.94
CA SER A 275 -14.26 22.21 11.33
C SER A 275 -13.61 23.60 11.41
N ASN A 276 -12.35 23.67 11.86
CA ASN A 276 -11.58 24.91 12.01
C ASN A 276 -10.48 25.07 10.94
N ALA A 277 -10.48 24.26 9.89
CA ALA A 277 -9.46 24.34 8.85
C ALA A 277 -9.60 25.67 8.07
N PRO A 278 -8.50 26.37 7.78
CA PRO A 278 -8.52 27.51 6.87
C PRO A 278 -8.83 27.04 5.44
N ASN A 279 -8.96 27.97 4.51
CA ASN A 279 -9.11 27.67 3.09
C ASN A 279 -7.83 27.95 2.28
N TYR A 280 -6.68 28.05 2.95
CA TYR A 280 -5.38 28.33 2.35
C TYR A 280 -4.24 27.62 3.09
N ALA A 281 -3.17 27.28 2.36
CA ALA A 281 -1.93 26.80 2.94
C ALA A 281 -0.73 27.37 2.20
N VAL A 282 0.04 28.26 2.86
CA VAL A 282 1.26 28.88 2.32
C VAL A 282 2.54 28.28 2.89
N ASN A 283 3.72 28.57 2.35
CA ASN A 283 5.01 28.10 2.86
C ASN A 283 5.06 26.58 3.01
N LEU A 284 4.55 25.90 1.98
CA LEU A 284 4.59 24.46 1.86
C LEU A 284 6.03 23.99 1.65
N ARG A 285 6.32 22.78 2.13
CA ARG A 285 7.63 22.14 2.04
C ARG A 285 7.48 20.74 1.51
N GLU A 286 8.53 20.25 0.86
CA GLU A 286 8.61 18.86 0.43
C GLU A 286 8.38 17.92 1.61
N GLU A 287 7.73 16.79 1.34
CA GLU A 287 7.31 15.78 2.32
C GLU A 287 6.27 16.23 3.37
N ALA A 288 5.73 17.45 3.25
CA ALA A 288 4.51 17.84 3.94
C ALA A 288 3.27 17.33 3.19
N GLY A 289 2.10 17.51 3.81
CA GLY A 289 0.84 17.23 3.15
C GLY A 289 -0.27 18.17 3.54
N LEU A 290 -1.41 17.98 2.90
CA LEU A 290 -2.62 18.78 3.10
C LEU A 290 -3.81 17.84 3.21
N TRP A 291 -4.55 17.98 4.30
CA TRP A 291 -5.91 17.50 4.38
C TRP A 291 -6.86 18.50 3.73
N VAL A 292 -7.78 17.98 2.92
CA VAL A 292 -8.68 18.78 2.10
C VAL A 292 -10.11 18.26 2.24
N GLU A 293 -11.09 19.15 2.31
CA GLU A 293 -12.52 18.83 2.20
C GLU A 293 -13.18 19.80 1.23
N THR A 294 -13.82 19.27 0.19
CA THR A 294 -14.48 20.06 -0.85
C THR A 294 -15.64 20.86 -0.25
N GLN A 295 -15.95 22.02 -0.82
CA GLN A 295 -17.00 22.91 -0.28
C GLN A 295 -18.37 22.22 -0.18
N ASP A 296 -18.68 21.32 -1.11
CA ASP A 296 -19.93 20.55 -1.15
C ASP A 296 -19.94 19.36 -0.17
N GLY A 297 -18.82 19.09 0.52
CA GLY A 297 -18.68 17.98 1.46
C GLY A 297 -18.72 16.60 0.80
N ARG A 298 -18.59 16.51 -0.54
CA ARG A 298 -18.61 15.22 -1.25
C ARG A 298 -17.31 14.43 -1.11
N TYR A 299 -16.18 15.13 -1.01
CA TYR A 299 -14.87 14.50 -0.98
C TYR A 299 -14.00 15.03 0.15
N ARG A 300 -13.23 14.13 0.74
CA ARG A 300 -12.00 14.47 1.47
C ARG A 300 -10.79 13.96 0.70
N ALA A 301 -9.69 14.68 0.79
CA ALA A 301 -8.44 14.27 0.16
C ALA A 301 -7.23 14.54 1.04
N TYR A 302 -6.21 13.72 0.84
CA TYR A 302 -4.87 13.93 1.37
C TYR A 302 -3.94 14.16 0.19
N ILE A 303 -3.38 15.37 0.11
CA ILE A 303 -2.42 15.75 -0.91
C ILE A 303 -1.03 15.68 -0.28
N PHE A 304 -0.16 14.84 -0.82
CA PHE A 304 1.24 14.74 -0.44
C PHE A 304 2.11 15.56 -1.39
N LEU A 305 3.08 16.30 -0.85
CA LEU A 305 4.01 17.12 -1.63
C LEU A 305 5.30 16.33 -1.91
N ASN A 306 5.33 15.62 -3.04
CA ASN A 306 6.43 14.75 -3.42
C ASN A 306 7.73 15.51 -3.69
N LYS A 307 7.65 16.65 -4.37
CA LYS A 307 8.81 17.46 -4.75
C LYS A 307 8.42 18.92 -4.92
N LEU A 308 9.22 19.84 -4.41
CA LEU A 308 9.04 21.28 -4.62
C LEU A 308 10.28 21.90 -5.28
N ASP A 309 10.10 22.55 -6.42
CA ASP A 309 11.18 23.20 -7.17
C ASP A 309 11.04 24.73 -7.13
N ASN A 310 11.80 25.34 -6.23
CA ASN A 310 11.86 26.80 -6.05
C ASN A 310 12.46 27.54 -7.26
N SER A 311 13.21 26.87 -8.13
CA SER A 311 13.91 27.51 -9.26
C SER A 311 12.99 27.81 -10.42
N VAL A 312 12.02 26.94 -10.66
CA VAL A 312 11.01 27.08 -11.71
C VAL A 312 9.62 27.40 -11.16
N GLY A 313 9.40 27.23 -9.84
CA GLY A 313 8.12 27.48 -9.20
C GLY A 313 7.11 26.34 -9.37
N ASN A 314 7.58 25.10 -9.53
CA ASN A 314 6.72 23.94 -9.81
C ASN A 314 6.71 22.97 -8.62
N ALA A 315 5.69 22.13 -8.54
CA ALA A 315 5.62 21.06 -7.57
C ALA A 315 5.09 19.76 -8.20
N THR A 316 5.52 18.63 -7.65
CA THR A 316 4.92 17.33 -7.89
C THR A 316 4.14 16.93 -6.65
N ILE A 317 2.86 16.58 -6.84
CA ILE A 317 1.95 16.19 -5.76
C ILE A 317 1.29 14.84 -6.08
N SER A 318 0.88 14.13 -5.05
CA SER A 318 0.09 12.90 -5.17
C SER A 318 -1.11 12.97 -4.24
N ILE A 319 -2.23 12.41 -4.64
CA ILE A 319 -3.52 12.59 -3.98
C ILE A 319 -4.10 11.23 -3.64
N LYS A 320 -4.53 11.06 -2.38
CA LYS A 320 -5.56 10.09 -2.01
C LYS A 320 -6.88 10.82 -1.80
N ARG A 321 -7.98 10.26 -2.27
CA ARG A 321 -9.32 10.84 -2.13
C ARG A 321 -10.29 9.82 -1.57
N TYR A 322 -11.15 10.25 -0.66
CA TYR A 322 -12.27 9.49 -0.12
C TYR A 322 -13.59 10.18 -0.44
N VAL A 323 -14.60 9.40 -0.85
CA VAL A 323 -15.98 9.87 -1.05
C VAL A 323 -16.74 9.72 0.26
N LEU A 324 -17.21 10.85 0.82
CA LEU A 324 -17.95 10.90 2.08
C LEU A 324 -19.34 10.25 1.98
#